data_AF-A0A3L9MG93-F1
#
_entry.id   AF-A0A3L9MG93-F1
#
_cell.length_a   1.000
_cell.length_b   1.000
_cell.length_c   1.000
_cell.angle_alpha   90.00
_cell.angle_beta   90.00
_cell.angle_gamma   90.00
#
_symmetry.space_group_name_H-M   'P 1'
#
loop_
_entity.id
_entity.type
_entity.pdbx_description
1 polymer ?
#
loop_
_entity_poly.entity_id
_entity_poly.type
_entity_poly.pdbx_seq_one_letter_code
_entity_poly.pdbx_strand_id
1 'polypeptide(L)'
;MYKYFSSIILIILFSCSHNNPNSYFQFDEIVYYRLDENFVDFNESAKEINTLDTTNIEVYQYNVINSSMSLDLKNNLLENNLKEVGYSKTEILEKYYKDIDEIFSYKEYKNAFNVGCFPWYRDILIFKKENEIIGIAKICFQCGQHAISGAIGDTEWFGNDGDYEKLEKILYQQ
;
A
#
# COMPACT_ATOMS: atom_id res chain seq x y z
N MET A 1 23.69 45.27 29.29
CA MET A 1 23.65 43.80 29.48
C MET A 1 22.77 43.19 28.39
N TYR A 2 23.31 42.22 27.66
CA TYR A 2 22.86 41.78 26.33
C TYR A 2 21.45 41.20 26.28
N LYS A 3 20.66 41.64 25.28
CA LYS A 3 19.39 41.05 24.84
C LYS A 3 19.69 39.76 24.07
N TYR A 4 19.26 38.62 24.56
CA TYR A 4 19.27 37.38 23.79
C TYR A 4 17.98 37.29 22.97
N PHE A 5 18.09 37.56 21.66
CA PHE A 5 17.07 37.17 20.69
C PHE A 5 17.29 35.69 20.37
N SER A 6 16.45 34.82 20.93
CA SER A 6 16.40 33.40 20.59
C SER A 6 15.69 33.28 19.24
N SER A 7 16.47 33.20 18.16
CA SER A 7 15.93 32.91 16.83
C SER A 7 15.57 31.44 16.73
N ILE A 8 14.29 31.14 16.85
CA ILE A 8 13.71 29.83 16.50
C ILE A 8 13.86 29.69 14.97
N ILE A 9 14.78 28.85 14.53
CA ILE A 9 14.92 28.46 13.13
C ILE A 9 13.76 27.50 12.82
N LEU A 10 12.74 28.01 12.15
CA LEU A 10 11.65 27.22 11.60
C LEU A 10 12.21 26.48 10.37
N ILE A 11 12.58 25.22 10.53
CA ILE A 11 12.96 24.34 9.42
C ILE A 11 11.66 24.04 8.67
N ILE A 12 11.36 24.85 7.66
CA ILE A 12 10.32 24.54 6.69
C ILE A 12 10.92 23.44 5.81
N LEU A 13 10.59 22.19 6.12
CA LEU A 13 10.80 21.08 5.19
C LEU A 13 9.88 21.36 4.01
N PHE A 14 10.40 22.07 3.00
CA PHE A 14 9.80 22.08 1.68
C PHE A 14 9.89 20.65 1.16
N SER A 15 8.86 19.86 1.47
CA SER A 15 8.61 18.61 0.77
C SER A 15 8.47 18.98 -0.71
N CYS A 16 9.48 18.63 -1.52
CA CYS A 16 9.39 18.79 -2.96
C CYS A 16 8.18 17.98 -3.42
N SER A 17 7.10 18.65 -3.87
CA SER A 17 5.95 17.93 -4.38
C SER A 17 6.40 17.17 -5.63
N HIS A 18 6.42 15.85 -5.52
CA HIS A 18 6.80 14.96 -6.59
C HIS A 18 5.62 14.87 -7.55
N ASN A 19 5.53 15.82 -8.48
CA ASN A 19 4.41 15.88 -9.43
C ASN A 19 4.77 15.10 -10.69
N ASN A 20 4.68 13.77 -10.60
CA ASN A 20 4.63 12.92 -11.78
C ASN A 20 3.21 12.97 -12.35
N PRO A 21 3.01 13.50 -13.57
CA PRO A 21 1.67 13.64 -14.15
C PRO A 21 1.02 12.28 -14.46
N ASN A 22 1.81 11.22 -14.50
CA ASN A 22 1.33 9.86 -14.74
C ASN A 22 1.16 9.07 -13.44
N SER A 23 1.39 9.65 -12.27
CA SER A 23 1.24 8.93 -11.00
C SER A 23 -0.21 8.52 -10.76
N TYR A 24 -0.38 7.36 -10.12
CA TYR A 24 -1.66 6.92 -9.58
C TYR A 24 -2.15 7.84 -8.47
N PHE A 25 -1.24 8.39 -7.66
CA PHE A 25 -1.55 9.05 -6.40
C PHE A 25 -0.71 10.31 -6.18
N GLN A 26 -1.35 11.39 -5.71
CA GLN A 26 -0.63 12.59 -5.25
C GLN A 26 -0.53 12.55 -3.72
N PHE A 27 0.55 11.98 -3.18
CA PHE A 27 0.70 11.69 -1.75
C PHE A 27 1.80 12.53 -1.07
N ASP A 28 1.76 12.59 0.26
CA ASP A 28 2.85 13.08 1.11
C ASP A 28 3.26 12.09 2.22
N GLU A 29 2.52 10.99 2.39
CA GLU A 29 2.87 9.90 3.29
C GLU A 29 2.59 8.55 2.62
N ILE A 30 3.48 7.58 2.84
CA ILE A 30 3.23 6.18 2.52
C ILE A 30 3.40 5.34 3.78
N VAL A 31 2.37 4.59 4.12
CA VAL A 31 2.40 3.58 5.18
C VAL A 31 2.43 2.20 4.56
N TYR A 32 3.34 1.36 5.03
CA TYR A 32 3.46 -0.02 4.61
C TYR A 32 3.01 -0.97 5.72
N TYR A 33 2.22 -1.97 5.34
CA TYR A 33 1.76 -3.06 6.18
C TYR A 33 2.23 -4.37 5.60
N ARG A 34 2.94 -5.15 6.42
CA ARG A 34 3.39 -6.50 6.08
C ARG A 34 2.71 -7.52 6.96
N LEU A 35 2.16 -8.57 6.38
CA LEU A 35 1.63 -9.70 7.12
C LEU A 35 2.76 -10.38 7.92
N ASP A 36 2.55 -10.63 9.21
CA ASP A 36 3.52 -11.29 10.08
C ASP A 36 3.92 -12.66 9.51
N GLU A 37 5.20 -13.01 9.59
CA GLU A 37 5.71 -14.31 9.14
C GLU A 37 5.18 -15.46 10.02
N ASN A 38 4.75 -15.16 11.24
CA ASN A 38 4.08 -16.08 12.16
C ASN A 38 2.56 -16.05 12.03
N PHE A 39 2.04 -15.52 10.92
CA PHE A 39 0.62 -15.45 10.66
C PHE A 39 -0.05 -16.82 10.81
N VAL A 40 -1.14 -16.84 11.58
CA VAL A 40 -2.03 -17.97 11.70
C VAL A 40 -3.28 -17.66 10.88
N ASP A 41 -3.51 -18.44 9.84
CA ASP A 41 -4.74 -18.37 9.08
C ASP A 41 -5.89 -18.86 9.97
N PHE A 42 -6.83 -17.98 10.32
CA PHE A 42 -8.01 -18.38 11.09
C PHE A 42 -8.95 -19.26 10.25
N ASN A 43 -8.69 -19.41 8.96
CA ASN A 43 -9.59 -19.98 7.97
C ASN A 43 -9.08 -21.33 7.42
N GLU A 44 -8.90 -22.34 8.27
CA GLU A 44 -8.73 -23.74 7.80
C GLU A 44 -9.96 -24.24 7.00
N SER A 45 -11.08 -23.51 7.01
CA SER A 45 -12.36 -23.93 6.42
C SER A 45 -13.08 -22.83 5.62
N ALA A 46 -12.37 -22.01 4.85
CA ALA A 46 -12.98 -20.98 4.00
C ALA A 46 -13.80 -21.60 2.83
N LYS A 47 -15.04 -22.00 3.12
CA LYS A 47 -16.13 -21.92 2.14
C LYS A 47 -16.27 -20.44 1.76
N GLU A 48 -16.23 -20.14 0.47
CA GLU A 48 -16.46 -18.82 -0.13
C GLU A 48 -17.36 -17.92 0.73
N ILE A 49 -16.74 -17.05 1.53
CA ILE A 49 -17.49 -16.07 2.30
C ILE A 49 -17.82 -14.91 1.36
N ASN A 50 -18.94 -15.03 0.66
CA ASN A 50 -19.49 -13.98 -0.21
C ASN A 50 -20.18 -12.86 0.59
N THR A 51 -19.60 -12.44 1.72
CA THR A 51 -20.12 -11.31 2.50
C THR A 51 -19.09 -10.20 2.61
N LEU A 52 -19.56 -8.96 2.47
CA LEU A 52 -18.79 -7.75 2.69
C LEU A 52 -18.78 -7.34 4.17
N ASP A 53 -19.11 -8.25 5.07
CA ASP A 53 -19.24 -7.93 6.49
C ASP A 53 -17.86 -7.81 7.13
N THR A 54 -17.28 -6.61 7.01
CA THR A 54 -15.98 -6.26 7.60
C THR A 54 -16.03 -6.18 9.13
N THR A 55 -17.19 -6.33 9.76
CA THR A 55 -17.30 -6.39 11.23
C THR A 55 -16.94 -7.77 11.78
N ASN A 56 -17.00 -8.81 10.94
CA ASN A 56 -16.47 -10.12 11.27
C ASN A 56 -14.98 -10.16 10.89
N ILE A 57 -14.13 -10.36 11.89
CA ILE A 57 -12.68 -10.30 11.74
C ILE A 57 -12.11 -11.43 10.85
N GLU A 58 -12.74 -12.61 10.83
CA GLU A 58 -12.34 -13.74 9.97
C GLU A 58 -12.66 -13.44 8.50
N VAL A 59 -13.82 -12.81 8.26
CA VAL A 59 -14.24 -12.36 6.92
C VAL A 59 -13.33 -11.24 6.43
N TYR A 60 -13.01 -10.29 7.30
CA TYR A 60 -12.06 -9.23 7.00
C TYR A 60 -10.68 -9.80 6.65
N GLN A 61 -10.16 -10.74 7.47
CA GLN A 61 -8.89 -11.42 7.22
C GLN A 61 -8.87 -12.11 5.85
N TYR A 62 -9.91 -12.88 5.52
CA TYR A 62 -10.01 -13.54 4.21
C TYR A 62 -10.02 -12.51 3.08
N ASN A 63 -10.84 -11.47 3.19
CA ASN A 63 -10.97 -10.47 2.13
C ASN A 63 -9.69 -9.65 1.92
N VAL A 64 -8.95 -9.36 2.99
CA VAL A 64 -7.71 -8.60 2.86
C VAL A 64 -6.58 -9.45 2.27
N ILE A 65 -6.44 -10.71 2.69
CA ILE A 65 -5.32 -11.59 2.28
C ILE A 65 -5.59 -12.30 0.96
N ASN A 66 -6.80 -12.80 0.74
CA ASN A 66 -7.09 -13.79 -0.29
C ASN A 66 -8.04 -13.31 -1.40
N SER A 67 -8.76 -12.20 -1.19
CA SER A 67 -9.70 -11.68 -2.19
C SER A 67 -9.05 -10.59 -3.03
N SER A 68 -9.28 -10.59 -4.35
CA SER A 68 -8.93 -9.46 -5.23
C SER A 68 -9.78 -8.21 -4.98
N MET A 69 -10.72 -8.26 -4.03
CA MET A 69 -11.53 -7.11 -3.66
C MET A 69 -10.66 -5.96 -3.15
N SER A 70 -10.86 -4.79 -3.76
CA SER A 70 -10.25 -3.53 -3.36
C SER A 70 -10.72 -3.09 -1.97
N LEU A 71 -9.82 -2.51 -1.17
CA LEU A 71 -10.16 -1.98 0.15
C LEU A 71 -10.79 -0.58 0.02
N ASP A 72 -11.74 -0.27 0.91
CA ASP A 72 -12.41 1.03 0.94
C ASP A 72 -11.50 2.11 1.54
N LEU A 73 -11.27 3.18 0.76
CA LEU A 73 -10.49 4.36 1.17
C LEU A 73 -11.12 5.10 2.35
N LYS A 74 -12.44 4.98 2.56
CA LYS A 74 -13.18 5.67 3.62
C LYS A 74 -13.29 4.88 4.91
N ASN A 75 -12.72 3.68 4.97
CA ASN A 75 -12.76 2.85 6.16
C ASN A 75 -11.83 3.41 7.25
N ASN A 76 -12.41 4.11 8.21
CA ASN A 76 -11.70 4.69 9.36
C ASN A 76 -11.11 3.64 10.33
N LEU A 77 -11.54 2.38 10.24
CA LEU A 77 -11.02 1.26 11.04
C LEU A 77 -9.94 0.47 10.31
N LEU A 78 -9.62 0.80 9.05
CA LEU A 78 -8.72 0.01 8.20
C LEU A 78 -7.38 -0.30 8.89
N GLU A 79 -6.67 0.72 9.37
CA GLU A 79 -5.35 0.53 10.00
C GLU A 79 -5.41 -0.33 11.28
N ASN A 80 -6.53 -0.29 12.02
CA ASN A 80 -6.71 -1.10 13.23
C ASN A 80 -7.04 -2.55 12.86
N ASN A 81 -7.95 -2.76 11.90
CA ASN A 81 -8.33 -4.09 11.44
C ASN A 81 -7.13 -4.82 10.81
N LEU A 82 -6.27 -4.12 10.07
CA LEU A 82 -5.02 -4.67 9.53
C LEU A 82 -4.13 -5.22 10.65
N LYS A 83 -3.94 -4.46 11.73
CA LYS A 83 -3.14 -4.92 12.88
C LYS A 83 -3.78 -6.12 13.58
N GLU A 84 -5.10 -6.09 13.75
CA GLU A 84 -5.85 -7.16 14.40
C GLU A 84 -5.73 -8.49 13.64
N VAL A 85 -5.67 -8.46 12.31
CA VAL A 85 -5.48 -9.66 11.48
C VAL A 85 -4.01 -10.00 11.18
N GLY A 86 -3.07 -9.38 11.88
CA GLY A 86 -1.65 -9.79 11.87
C GLY A 86 -0.74 -9.00 10.94
N TYR A 87 -1.15 -7.83 10.44
CA TYR A 87 -0.23 -6.94 9.71
C TYR A 87 0.54 -6.03 10.66
N SER A 88 1.85 -5.92 10.41
CA SER A 88 2.74 -4.98 11.08
C SER A 88 2.93 -3.72 10.24
N LYS A 89 2.77 -2.56 10.88
CA LYS A 89 2.95 -1.23 10.26
C LYS A 89 4.43 -0.83 10.24
N THR A 90 4.87 -0.24 9.14
CA THR A 90 6.17 0.43 8.99
C THR A 90 5.98 1.68 8.13
N GLU A 91 6.66 2.77 8.48
CA GLU A 91 6.68 3.97 7.65
C GLU A 91 7.72 3.83 6.53
N ILE A 92 7.39 4.28 5.32
CA ILE A 92 8.35 4.33 4.23
C ILE A 92 9.21 5.60 4.37
N LEU A 93 10.52 5.47 4.23
CA LEU A 93 11.42 6.62 4.25
C LEU A 93 11.19 7.51 3.02
N GLU A 94 11.08 8.82 3.21
CA GLU A 94 10.83 9.81 2.13
C GLU A 94 11.79 9.69 0.94
N LYS A 95 13.03 9.23 1.17
CA LYS A 95 14.03 9.00 0.12
C LYS A 95 13.55 8.01 -0.96
N TYR A 96 12.58 7.15 -0.66
CA TYR A 96 11.99 6.19 -1.60
C TYR A 96 10.73 6.68 -2.29
N TYR A 97 10.15 7.82 -1.90
CA TYR A 97 8.86 8.27 -2.43
C TYR A 97 8.89 8.46 -3.94
N LYS A 98 9.96 9.04 -4.47
CA LYS A 98 10.13 9.18 -5.92
C LYS A 98 10.17 7.82 -6.63
N ASP A 99 10.93 6.88 -6.09
CA ASP A 99 11.06 5.54 -6.71
C ASP A 99 9.74 4.78 -6.68
N ILE A 100 8.98 4.90 -5.59
CA ILE A 100 7.66 4.30 -5.45
C ILE A 100 6.66 5.01 -6.37
N ASP A 101 6.67 6.33 -6.45
CA ASP A 101 5.77 7.06 -7.35
C ASP A 101 6.00 6.71 -8.83
N GLU A 102 7.26 6.52 -9.24
CA GLU A 102 7.59 6.01 -10.57
C GLU A 102 7.03 4.59 -10.81
N ILE A 103 6.98 3.74 -9.79
CA ILE A 103 6.38 2.40 -9.86
C ILE A 103 4.85 2.49 -9.94
N PHE A 104 4.24 3.35 -9.12
CA PHE A 104 2.80 3.61 -9.07
C PHE A 104 2.40 4.68 -10.10
N SER A 105 2.70 4.43 -11.38
CA SER A 105 2.35 5.33 -12.47
C SER A 105 1.76 4.59 -13.67
N TYR A 106 0.95 5.28 -14.47
CA TYR A 106 0.33 4.73 -15.66
C TYR A 106 1.41 4.45 -16.72
N LYS A 107 1.49 3.18 -17.10
CA LYS A 107 2.43 2.66 -18.09
C LYS A 107 1.68 1.68 -18.98
N GLU A 108 2.04 1.66 -20.26
CA GLU A 108 1.54 0.68 -21.21
C GLU A 108 2.66 -0.30 -21.54
N TYR A 109 2.43 -1.59 -21.35
CA TYR A 109 3.38 -2.64 -21.71
C TYR A 109 2.80 -3.57 -22.76
N LYS A 110 3.68 -4.22 -23.53
CA LYS A 110 3.27 -5.09 -24.64
C LYS A 110 2.85 -6.49 -24.19
N ASN A 111 3.27 -6.93 -23.01
CA ASN A 111 3.01 -8.28 -22.49
C ASN A 111 2.73 -8.20 -20.99
N ALA A 112 1.59 -8.73 -20.55
CA ALA A 112 1.27 -8.86 -19.13
C ALA A 112 1.68 -10.26 -18.68
N PHE A 113 2.43 -10.36 -17.59
CA PHE A 113 2.65 -11.64 -16.92
C PHE A 113 1.60 -11.82 -15.82
N ASN A 114 0.60 -12.66 -16.08
CA ASN A 114 -0.33 -13.12 -15.06
C ASN A 114 -0.16 -14.61 -14.86
N VAL A 115 0.28 -15.02 -13.68
CA VAL A 115 0.34 -16.43 -13.28
C VAL A 115 -0.95 -16.76 -12.55
N GLY A 116 -1.65 -17.83 -12.95
CA GLY A 116 -2.85 -18.30 -12.26
C GLY A 116 -2.52 -18.84 -10.87
N CYS A 117 -2.47 -17.95 -9.88
CA CYS A 117 -2.26 -18.27 -8.49
C CYS A 117 -3.42 -17.72 -7.65
N PHE A 118 -3.70 -18.38 -6.52
CA PHE A 118 -4.56 -17.83 -5.50
C PHE A 118 -3.79 -16.70 -4.79
N PRO A 119 -4.30 -15.47 -4.76
CA PRO A 119 -3.54 -14.37 -4.20
C PRO A 119 -3.35 -14.57 -2.71
N TRP A 120 -2.15 -14.26 -2.24
CA TRP A 120 -1.85 -14.08 -0.84
C TRP A 120 -1.21 -12.70 -0.68
N TYR A 121 -2.04 -11.68 -0.52
CA TYR A 121 -1.60 -10.31 -0.35
C TYR A 121 -0.88 -10.18 0.99
N ARG A 122 0.45 -10.26 1.00
CA ARG A 122 1.27 -10.07 2.20
C ARG A 122 1.61 -8.61 2.44
N ASP A 123 1.49 -7.80 1.40
CA ASP A 123 2.02 -6.45 1.35
C ASP A 123 0.90 -5.49 1.01
N ILE A 124 0.72 -4.48 1.87
CA ILE A 124 -0.27 -3.43 1.67
C ILE A 124 0.39 -2.07 1.83
N LEU A 125 0.27 -1.24 0.81
CA LEU A 125 0.68 0.16 0.84
C LEU A 125 -0.56 1.04 0.96
N ILE A 126 -0.53 1.99 1.89
CA ILE A 126 -1.55 3.02 2.05
C ILE A 126 -0.90 4.36 1.74
N PHE A 127 -1.39 5.01 0.69
CA PHE A 127 -0.97 6.34 0.25
C PHE A 127 -1.89 7.37 0.88
N LYS A 128 -1.29 8.38 1.50
CA LYS A 128 -2.03 9.45 2.15
C LYS A 128 -1.65 10.82 1.63
N LYS A 129 -2.63 11.71 1.66
CA LYS A 129 -2.46 13.14 1.41
C LYS A 129 -3.10 13.91 2.55
N GLU A 130 -2.33 14.71 3.27
CA GLU A 130 -2.86 15.52 4.38
C GLU A 130 -3.64 14.66 5.42
N ASN A 131 -3.10 13.47 5.75
CA ASN A 131 -3.70 12.42 6.60
C ASN A 131 -4.94 11.70 6.03
N GLU A 132 -5.42 12.04 4.83
CA GLU A 132 -6.50 11.31 4.18
C GLU A 132 -5.95 10.17 3.32
N ILE A 133 -6.60 9.00 3.38
CA ILE A 133 -6.23 7.86 2.51
C ILE A 133 -6.73 8.14 1.10
N ILE A 134 -5.78 8.29 0.17
CA ILE A 134 -6.07 8.55 -1.25
C ILE A 134 -5.82 7.33 -2.14
N GLY A 135 -5.08 6.34 -1.63
CA GLY A 135 -4.74 5.14 -2.38
C GLY A 135 -4.42 3.97 -1.48
N ILE A 136 -4.80 2.77 -1.92
CA ILE A 136 -4.43 1.52 -1.24
C ILE A 136 -3.99 0.53 -2.31
N ALA A 137 -2.87 -0.15 -2.10
CA ALA A 137 -2.40 -1.22 -2.97
C ALA A 137 -2.14 -2.49 -2.16
N LYS A 138 -2.87 -3.56 -2.46
CA LYS A 138 -2.59 -4.90 -1.97
C LYS A 138 -1.73 -5.62 -3.00
N ILE A 139 -0.66 -6.28 -2.57
CA ILE A 139 0.33 -6.88 -3.45
C ILE A 139 0.70 -8.29 -2.97
N CYS A 140 0.73 -9.22 -3.91
CA CYS A 140 1.34 -10.54 -3.75
C CYS A 140 2.56 -10.63 -4.68
N PHE A 141 3.75 -10.34 -4.15
CA PHE A 141 4.99 -10.37 -4.95
C PHE A 141 5.30 -11.75 -5.55
N GLN A 142 4.84 -12.83 -4.92
CA GLN A 142 5.10 -14.19 -5.39
C GLN A 142 4.38 -14.55 -6.71
N CYS A 143 3.19 -14.00 -6.94
CA CYS A 143 2.42 -14.28 -8.16
C CYS A 143 2.17 -13.04 -9.03
N GLY A 144 2.64 -11.86 -8.61
CA GLY A 144 2.44 -10.61 -9.32
C GLY A 144 0.97 -10.16 -9.36
N GLN A 145 0.15 -10.59 -8.39
CA GLN A 145 -1.22 -10.12 -8.28
C GLN A 145 -1.29 -8.85 -7.42
N HIS A 146 -2.20 -7.97 -7.79
CA HIS A 146 -2.45 -6.73 -7.07
C HIS A 146 -3.94 -6.39 -7.05
N ALA A 147 -4.33 -5.56 -6.07
CA ALA A 147 -5.61 -4.87 -6.05
C ALA A 147 -5.36 -3.43 -5.60
N ILE A 148 -5.72 -2.46 -6.45
CA ILE A 148 -5.40 -1.04 -6.23
C ILE A 148 -6.69 -0.22 -6.15
N SER A 149 -6.86 0.51 -5.05
CA SER A 149 -7.94 1.47 -4.82
C SER A 149 -7.43 2.90 -4.99
N GLY A 150 -8.25 3.79 -5.55
CA GLY A 150 -8.01 5.24 -5.61
C GLY A 150 -7.31 5.74 -6.88
N ALA A 151 -6.79 4.83 -7.71
CA ALA A 151 -6.29 5.19 -9.03
C ALA A 151 -7.46 5.61 -9.96
N ILE A 152 -7.22 6.60 -10.81
CA ILE A 152 -8.20 7.14 -11.77
C ILE A 152 -8.28 6.29 -13.04
N GLY A 153 -7.16 5.71 -13.46
CA GLY A 153 -7.04 4.91 -14.69
C GLY A 153 -6.84 3.42 -14.43
N ASP A 154 -6.59 2.69 -15.51
CA ASP A 154 -6.31 1.25 -15.45
C ASP A 154 -4.96 0.99 -14.78
N THR A 155 -4.94 -0.02 -13.92
CA THR A 155 -3.77 -0.45 -13.17
C THR A 155 -3.32 -1.86 -13.53
N GLU A 156 -3.93 -2.51 -14.54
CA GLU A 156 -3.61 -3.88 -14.97
C GLU A 156 -2.12 -4.13 -15.26
N TRP A 157 -1.42 -3.06 -15.66
CA TRP A 157 -0.01 -3.06 -16.01
C TRP A 157 0.93 -2.85 -14.82
N PHE A 158 0.41 -2.61 -13.63
CA PHE A 158 1.20 -2.42 -12.42
C PHE A 158 2.15 -3.58 -12.17
N GLY A 159 3.38 -3.26 -11.76
CA GLY A 159 4.39 -4.25 -11.36
C GLY A 159 5.13 -4.93 -12.52
N ASN A 160 4.75 -4.68 -13.78
CA ASN A 160 5.48 -5.20 -14.94
C ASN A 160 6.83 -4.49 -15.16
N ASP A 161 7.67 -5.05 -16.04
CA ASP A 161 8.99 -4.50 -16.42
C ASP A 161 9.97 -4.29 -15.24
N GLY A 162 9.91 -5.18 -14.25
CA GLY A 162 10.80 -5.14 -13.08
C GLY A 162 10.28 -4.29 -11.91
N ASP A 163 9.10 -3.67 -12.04
CA ASP A 163 8.53 -2.82 -10.99
C ASP A 163 8.24 -3.62 -9.71
N TYR A 164 7.76 -4.87 -9.81
CA TYR A 164 7.57 -5.73 -8.64
C TYR A 164 8.87 -5.96 -7.87
N GLU A 165 9.95 -6.34 -8.56
CA GLU A 165 11.25 -6.60 -7.95
C GLU A 165 11.89 -5.33 -7.38
N LYS A 166 11.67 -4.17 -8.04
CA LYS A 166 12.12 -2.87 -7.52
C LYS A 166 11.37 -2.53 -6.24
N LEU A 167 10.05 -2.68 -6.22
CA LEU A 167 9.21 -2.38 -5.07
C LEU A 167 9.54 -3.30 -3.90
N GLU A 168 9.62 -4.62 -4.11
CA GLU A 168 9.94 -5.58 -3.04
C GLU A 168 11.26 -5.24 -2.35
N LYS A 169 12.31 -4.90 -3.12
CA LYS A 169 13.60 -4.46 -2.57
C LYS A 169 13.47 -3.21 -1.71
N ILE A 170 12.71 -2.20 -2.17
CA ILE A 170 12.45 -0.99 -1.39
C ILE A 170 11.77 -1.35 -0.07
N LEU A 171 10.70 -2.14 -0.11
CA LEU A 171 9.92 -2.46 1.09
C LEU A 171 10.70 -3.30 2.11
N TYR A 172 11.56 -4.22 1.64
CA TYR A 172 12.22 -5.19 2.53
C TYR A 172 13.63 -4.78 2.98
N GLN A 173 14.22 -3.75 2.36
CA GLN A 173 15.61 -3.33 2.63
C GLN A 173 15.72 -1.86 3.06
N GLN A 174 14.59 -1.19 3.29
CA GLN A 174 14.57 0.21 3.75
C GLN A 174 15.03 0.41 5.18
#